data_AF-A0A0D1KX43-F1
#
_entry.id   AF-A0A0D1KX43-F1
#
_cell.length_a   1.000
_cell.length_b   1.000
_cell.length_c   1.000
_cell.angle_alpha   90.00
_cell.angle_beta   90.00
_cell.angle_gamma   90.00
#
_symmetry.space_group_name_H-M   'P 1'
#
loop_
_entity.id
_entity.type
_entity.pdbx_description
1 polymer ?
#
loop_
_entity_poly.entity_id
_entity_poly.type
_entity_poly.pdbx_seq_one_letter_code
_entity_poly.pdbx_strand_id
1 'polypeptide(L)' 'MVGDTLILHEWMDEFTGRKLEAQIIYITDYKQRPGYVVLGIERTKGEIVHV' A
#
# COMPACT_ATOMS: atom_id res chain seq x y z
N MET A 1 2.02 10.88 -2.52
CA MET A 1 1.29 11.84 -1.66
C MET A 1 -0.13 11.34 -1.43
N VAL A 2 -0.93 12.02 -0.60
CA VAL A 2 -2.35 11.67 -0.44
C VAL A 2 -3.02 11.71 -1.82
N GLY A 3 -3.78 10.66 -2.15
CA GLY A 3 -4.39 10.44 -3.47
C GLY A 3 -3.63 9.46 -4.37
N ASP A 4 -2.33 9.21 -4.11
CA ASP A 4 -1.55 8.25 -4.91
C ASP A 4 -2.04 6.81 -4.66
N THR A 5 -1.85 5.97 -5.68
CA THR A 5 -2.14 4.53 -5.63
C THR A 5 -0.87 3.75 -5.29
N LEU A 6 -0.98 2.84 -4.32
CA LEU A 6 -0.02 1.81 -4.03
C LEU A 6 -0.43 0.51 -4.73
N ILE A 7 0.54 -0.14 -5.38
CA ILE A 7 0.41 -1.52 -5.85
C ILE A 7 1.23 -2.40 -4.90
N LEU A 8 0.54 -3.11 -4.01
CA LEU A 8 1.15 -3.98 -3.01
C LEU A 8 1.24 -5.40 -3.58
N HIS A 9 2.46 -5.88 -3.78
CA HIS A 9 2.73 -7.25 -4.22
C HIS A 9 2.90 -8.15 -3.00
N GLU A 10 2.15 -9.26 -2.94
CA GLU A 10 2.32 -10.26 -1.88
C GLU A 10 3.64 -11.01 -2.08
N TRP A 11 4.40 -11.17 -0.99
CA TRP A 11 5.71 -11.83 -1.00
C TRP A 11 5.77 -12.88 0.10
N MET A 12 6.11 -14.12 -0.27
CA MET A 12 6.34 -15.25 0.63
C MET A 12 7.51 -16.06 0.08
N ASP A 13 8.72 -15.69 0.48
CA ASP A 13 10.02 -16.13 -0.08
C ASP A 13 10.24 -15.79 -1.58
N GLU A 14 9.17 -15.74 -2.35
CA GLU A 14 9.06 -15.25 -3.73
C GLU A 14 7.78 -14.43 -3.92
N PHE A 15 7.67 -13.76 -5.07
CA PHE A 15 6.43 -13.10 -5.47
C PHE A 15 5.35 -14.16 -5.73
N THR A 16 4.21 -14.06 -5.06
CA THR A 16 3.15 -15.09 -5.13
C THR A 16 2.23 -14.98 -6.34
N GLY A 17 2.39 -13.92 -7.15
CA GLY A 17 1.45 -13.56 -8.23
C GLY A 17 0.28 -12.68 -7.77
N ARG A 18 0.02 -12.56 -6.45
CA ARG A 18 -1.08 -11.72 -5.94
C ARG A 18 -0.68 -10.26 -5.76
N LYS A 19 -1.59 -9.36 -6.13
CA LYS A 19 -1.46 -7.92 -5.87
C LYS A 19 -2.73 -7.31 -5.28
N LEU A 20 -2.55 -6.21 -4.56
CA LEU A 20 -3.61 -5.38 -4.00
C LEU A 20 -3.37 -3.92 -4.41
N GLU A 21 -4.41 -3.26 -4.90
CA GLU A 21 -4.39 -1.81 -5.13
C GLU A 21 -5.02 -1.11 -3.92
N ALA A 22 -4.38 -0.03 -3.46
CA ALA A 22 -4.87 0.79 -2.36
C ALA A 22 -4.54 2.26 -2.62
N GLN A 23 -5.42 3.17 -2.20
CA GLN A 23 -5.19 4.60 -2.26
C GLN A 23 -4.68 5.12 -0.92
N ILE A 24 -3.69 6.01 -0.96
CA ILE A 24 -3.21 6.72 0.23
C ILE A 24 -4.21 7.81 0.59
N ILE A 25 -4.90 7.67 1.72
CA ILE A 25 -5.90 8.64 2.21
C ILE A 25 -5.35 9.56 3.32
N TYR A 26 -4.23 9.20 3.93
CA TYR A 26 -3.60 9.97 4.99
C TYR A 26 -2.09 9.70 5.07
N ILE A 27 -1.29 10.71 5.43
CA ILE A 27 0.16 10.58 5.65
C ILE A 27 0.53 11.35 6.91
N THR A 28 1.36 10.75 7.76
CA THR A 28 1.98 11.46 8.89
C THR A 28 3.38 10.96 9.17
N ASP A 29 4.26 11.86 9.61
CA ASP A 29 5.60 11.58 10.13
C ASP A 29 5.66 11.71 11.68
N TYR A 30 4.53 11.96 12.33
CA TYR A 30 4.49 12.21 13.78
C TYR A 30 5.11 11.06 14.57
N LYS A 31 6.14 11.39 15.36
CA LYS A 31 6.94 10.46 16.18
C LYS A 31 7.58 9.30 15.40
N GLN A 32 7.71 9.41 14.08
CA GLN A 32 8.46 8.45 13.28
C GLN A 32 9.96 8.76 13.31
N ARG A 33 10.77 7.76 12.97
CA ARG A 33 12.21 7.98 12.77
C ARG A 33 12.42 8.89 11.55
N PRO A 34 13.55 9.64 11.47
CA PRO A 34 13.84 10.46 10.31
C PRO A 34 13.72 9.68 9.00
N GLY A 35 12.95 10.20 8.05
CA GLY A 35 12.72 9.59 6.74
C GLY A 35 11.59 8.55 6.66
N TYR A 36 10.88 8.27 7.77
CA TYR A 36 9.74 7.35 7.78
C TYR A 36 8.41 8.10 7.89
N VAL A 37 7.36 7.50 7.31
CA VAL A 37 5.98 7.96 7.39
C VAL A 37 5.04 6.79 7.66
N VAL A 38 3.89 7.08 8.27
CA VAL A 38 2.74 6.18 8.33
C VAL A 38 1.78 6.57 7.21
N LEU A 39 1.39 5.59 6.40
CA LEU A 39 0.40 5.75 5.35
C LEU A 39 -0.94 5.15 5.82
N GLY A 40 -1.96 5.99 5.95
CA GLY A 40 -3.34 5.51 6.01
C GLY A 40 -3.80 5.14 4.61
N ILE A 41 -4.21 3.90 4.40
CA ILE A 41 -4.57 3.36 3.09
C ILE A 41 -6.01 2.85 3.08
N GLU A 42 -6.71 3.10 1.97
CA GLU A 42 -8.03 2.54 1.69
C GLU A 42 -7.92 1.61 0.49
N ARG A 43 -8.44 0.39 0.62
CA ARG A 43 -8.46 -0.57 -0.48
C ARG A 43 -9.38 -0.05 -1.59
N THR A 44 -8.87 0.08 -2.81
CA THR A 44 -9.73 0.35 -3.97
C THR A 44 -10.62 -0.87 -4.20
N LYS A 45 -11.91 -0.65 -4.51
CA LYS A 45 -12.86 -1.72 -4.86
C LYS A 45 -12.50 -2.31 -6.23
N GLY A 46 -11.43 -3.11 -6.26
CA GLY A 46 -11.05 -3.99 -7.35
C GLY A 46 -11.02 -5.43 -6.83
N GLU A 47 -11.50 -6.36 -7.65
CA GLU A 47 -11.40 -7.80 -7.39
C GLU A 47 -9.95 -8.19 -7.11
N ILE A 48 -9.73 -9.21 -6.27
CA ILE A 48 -8.38 -9.79 -6.12
C ILE A 48 -8.03 -10.43 -7.46
N VAL A 49 -7.21 -9.74 -8.26
CA VAL A 49 -6.72 -10.28 -9.52
C VAL A 49 -5.63 -11.29 -9.17
N HIS A 50 -5.93 -12.59 -9.31
CA HIS A 50 -4.90 -13.62 -9.42
C HIS A 50 -4.26 -13.48 -10.79
N VAL A 51 -2.95 -13.21 -10.82
CA VAL A 51 -2.14 -13.19 -12.04
C VAL A 51 -1.48 -14.54 -12.21
#